data_AF-A0AAI8R6V3-F1
#
_entry.id   AF-A0AAI8R6V3-F1
#
_cell.length_a   1.000
_cell.length_b   1.000
_cell.length_c   1.000
_cell.angle_alpha   90.00
_cell.angle_beta   90.00
_cell.angle_gamma   90.00
#
_symmetry.space_group_name_H-M   'P 1'
#
loop_
_entity.id
_entity.type
_entity.pdbx_description
1 polymer ?
#
loop_
_entity_poly.entity_id
_entity_poly.type
_entity_poly.pdbx_seq_one_letter_code
_entity_poly.pdbx_strand_id
1 'polypeptide(L)'
;MKRGFISKGICGFTILAILASSFGVSQVFAEDSSTMETSTESTQTSAAPQIKSTETNEVSQEKETEIPAQETQQTPPVQASEAKEAQPEQPQTAIVDGVEVVLQAPEKAGKNEADITQAPKEELIEGSPRLFRAAVQTIPMYRLFNPHSGEHFYTRDTGERDHLRRIGWNYEGVGWQAPTSGDPVYRLYNRYNGEHFYTLNAKERDSITKQGWKYEGIGWYSYKGANAIPVSRLYNKRVNWHHYTLDENEKKVITKQGWVYEGVGWYAVGSGQQNQEDYKLLGVKNYNQYALGAPSGCEGASLLQALQYKGKITNWSLTQFLNTIPKSPNGNPNSGFVGSPFVENSWTYSAIYPTPLTAWGKKYGNVQNISGSSMSTLLNEVKNGHPVVAWVTINFQPIRWGNWNFGIAANNNHAVTLDGYNKGSNQVHVSDPISGSYWMNRATFENIYNARKYAVVVR
;
A
#
# COMPACT_ATOMS: atom_id res chain seq x y z
N MET A 1 55.47 26.12 -22.91
CA MET A 1 54.22 25.49 -22.42
C MET A 1 53.28 26.58 -21.90
N LYS A 2 52.00 26.57 -22.29
CA LYS A 2 50.84 27.22 -21.63
C LYS A 2 49.61 26.97 -22.52
N ARG A 3 48.56 26.34 -21.99
CA ARG A 3 47.23 26.25 -22.62
C ARG A 3 46.20 26.56 -21.54
N GLY A 4 45.34 27.56 -21.78
CA GLY A 4 44.22 27.86 -20.90
C GLY A 4 43.07 26.87 -21.13
N PHE A 5 42.32 26.56 -20.08
CA PHE A 5 41.04 25.86 -20.21
C PHE A 5 39.93 26.88 -20.47
N ILE A 6 39.12 26.62 -21.49
CA ILE A 6 37.99 27.47 -21.86
C ILE A 6 36.75 27.01 -21.07
N SER A 7 36.13 27.94 -20.36
CA SER A 7 34.83 27.70 -19.73
C SER A 7 33.75 27.52 -20.81
N LYS A 8 33.08 26.38 -20.77
CA LYS A 8 31.71 26.17 -21.25
C LYS A 8 30.96 25.58 -20.06
N GLY A 9 29.76 26.01 -19.70
CA GLY A 9 28.82 26.82 -20.46
C GLY A 9 27.44 26.20 -20.24
N ILE A 10 26.92 26.33 -19.02
CA ILE A 10 25.72 25.62 -18.57
C ILE A 10 24.49 26.32 -19.15
N CYS A 11 23.95 25.78 -20.24
CA CYS A 11 22.62 26.16 -20.72
C CYS A 11 21.56 25.55 -19.78
N GLY A 12 21.02 26.38 -18.88
CA GLY A 12 19.87 25.99 -18.09
C GLY A 12 18.63 25.85 -18.97
N PHE A 13 18.09 24.64 -19.08
CA PHE A 13 16.77 24.40 -19.67
C PHE A 13 15.70 24.47 -18.58
N THR A 14 14.79 25.44 -18.71
CA THR A 14 13.66 25.60 -17.80
C THR A 14 12.64 24.50 -18.09
N ILE A 15 12.61 23.44 -17.28
CA ILE A 15 11.55 22.41 -17.36
C ILE A 15 10.25 23.06 -16.88
N LEU A 16 9.25 23.13 -17.76
CA LEU A 16 7.96 23.72 -17.47
C LEU A 16 7.13 22.76 -16.59
N ALA A 17 7.10 23.02 -15.28
CA ALA A 17 6.35 22.22 -14.33
C ALA A 17 4.83 22.26 -14.61
N ILE A 18 4.15 21.13 -14.44
CA ILE A 18 2.69 21.03 -14.57
C ILE A 18 2.04 21.67 -13.34
N LEU A 19 1.67 22.95 -13.45
CA LEU A 19 0.78 23.62 -12.49
C LEU A 19 -0.67 23.23 -12.80
N ALA A 20 -1.25 22.38 -11.96
CA ALA A 20 -2.67 22.06 -11.99
C ALA A 20 -3.51 23.25 -11.47
N SER A 21 -3.76 24.23 -12.34
CA SER A 21 -4.54 25.43 -12.01
C SER A 21 -6.04 25.10 -11.93
N SER A 22 -6.59 25.09 -10.71
CA SER A 22 -8.04 25.07 -10.49
C SER A 22 -8.66 26.46 -10.70
N PHE A 23 -9.62 26.55 -11.61
CA PHE A 23 -10.56 27.66 -11.73
C PHE A 23 -11.98 27.10 -11.81
N GLY A 24 -12.97 27.88 -11.38
CA GLY A 24 -14.35 27.43 -11.31
C GLY A 24 -15.37 28.49 -11.72
N VAL A 25 -16.59 28.01 -11.95
CA VAL A 25 -17.87 28.74 -12.03
C VAL A 25 -17.99 29.80 -13.13
N SER A 26 -18.74 29.46 -14.19
CA SER A 26 -20.00 30.18 -14.49
C SER A 26 -20.88 29.48 -15.54
N GLN A 27 -22.10 30.01 -15.69
CA GLN A 27 -23.29 29.35 -16.22
C GLN A 27 -23.47 29.40 -17.76
N VAL A 28 -24.17 28.37 -18.28
CA VAL A 28 -25.31 28.43 -19.24
C VAL A 28 -25.18 29.29 -20.52
N PHE A 29 -25.34 28.64 -21.68
CA PHE A 29 -26.48 28.85 -22.60
C PHE A 29 -26.68 27.60 -23.49
N ALA A 30 -27.72 27.57 -24.32
CA ALA A 30 -28.22 26.38 -25.04
C ALA A 30 -28.33 26.60 -26.56
N GLU A 31 -29.01 25.67 -27.26
CA GLU A 31 -29.40 25.69 -28.70
C GLU A 31 -28.24 25.53 -29.71
N ASP A 32 -28.43 24.96 -30.92
CA ASP A 32 -29.39 23.97 -31.46
C ASP A 32 -28.87 23.49 -32.85
N SER A 33 -29.42 22.42 -33.45
CA SER A 33 -29.48 22.16 -34.92
C SER A 33 -28.16 21.91 -35.71
N SER A 34 -28.07 21.16 -36.83
CA SER A 34 -28.85 20.03 -37.39
C SER A 34 -28.06 19.29 -38.52
N THR A 35 -28.50 18.05 -38.84
CA THR A 35 -28.45 17.33 -40.15
C THR A 35 -27.35 17.56 -41.22
N MET A 36 -26.65 16.47 -41.59
CA MET A 36 -26.60 15.78 -42.92
C MET A 36 -25.56 14.62 -42.81
N GLU A 37 -25.72 13.40 -43.34
CA GLU A 37 -25.86 12.94 -44.74
C GLU A 37 -24.63 13.28 -45.63
N THR A 38 -24.12 12.41 -46.53
CA THR A 38 -24.69 11.19 -47.15
C THR A 38 -23.64 10.08 -47.45
N SER A 39 -24.15 8.96 -47.99
CA SER A 39 -23.53 7.68 -48.43
C SER A 39 -22.33 7.67 -49.40
N THR A 40 -21.51 6.60 -49.34
CA THR A 40 -21.22 5.57 -50.41
C THR A 40 -20.21 4.54 -49.85
N GLU A 41 -20.37 3.20 -49.99
CA GLU A 41 -20.17 2.32 -51.17
C GLU A 41 -18.76 2.36 -51.80
N SER A 42 -18.09 1.25 -52.15
CA SER A 42 -18.43 -0.20 -52.05
C SER A 42 -17.20 -1.13 -52.25
N THR A 43 -17.40 -2.46 -52.08
CA THR A 43 -16.68 -3.57 -52.78
C THR A 43 -15.23 -3.91 -52.34
N GLN A 44 -14.67 -5.15 -52.40
CA GLN A 44 -15.10 -6.56 -52.18
C GLN A 44 -13.85 -7.46 -52.42
N THR A 45 -13.71 -8.62 -51.73
CA THR A 45 -12.73 -9.71 -52.05
C THR A 45 -11.22 -9.39 -51.89
N SER A 46 -10.27 -10.34 -51.82
CA SER A 46 -10.31 -11.81 -51.89
C SER A 46 -9.28 -12.56 -51.00
N ALA A 47 -9.56 -13.86 -50.84
CA ALA A 47 -8.79 -14.99 -50.32
C ALA A 47 -7.25 -14.92 -50.10
N ALA A 48 -6.81 -15.66 -49.07
CA ALA A 48 -5.48 -16.25 -48.97
C ALA A 48 -5.46 -17.69 -49.57
N PRO A 49 -4.28 -18.29 -49.82
CA PRO A 49 -4.13 -19.73 -49.89
C PRO A 49 -3.26 -20.30 -48.74
N GLN A 50 -3.53 -21.56 -48.37
CA GLN A 50 -2.69 -22.37 -47.49
C GLN A 50 -1.70 -23.23 -48.30
N ILE A 51 -0.62 -23.66 -47.66
CA ILE A 51 0.16 -24.85 -48.08
C ILE A 51 0.32 -25.76 -46.84
N LYS A 52 0.28 -27.07 -47.06
CA LYS A 52 0.26 -28.14 -46.05
C LYS A 52 1.12 -29.33 -46.52
N SER A 53 1.48 -30.21 -45.58
CA SER A 53 2.09 -31.54 -45.74
C SER A 53 3.60 -31.57 -46.08
N THR A 54 4.35 -32.64 -45.81
CA THR A 54 3.98 -33.99 -45.28
C THR A 54 5.05 -34.54 -44.31
N GLU A 55 4.80 -35.72 -43.71
CA GLU A 55 5.65 -36.40 -42.71
C GLU A 55 6.86 -37.15 -43.31
N THR A 56 7.80 -37.57 -42.46
CA THR A 56 8.18 -39.00 -42.29
C THR A 56 9.03 -39.22 -41.02
N ASN A 57 9.05 -40.46 -40.51
CA ASN A 57 9.88 -40.91 -39.38
C ASN A 57 11.06 -41.76 -39.89
N GLU A 58 12.14 -41.89 -39.10
CA GLU A 58 12.70 -43.22 -38.75
C GLU A 58 13.64 -43.19 -37.53
N VAL A 59 14.06 -44.38 -37.06
CA VAL A 59 14.72 -44.60 -35.75
C VAL A 59 15.83 -45.65 -35.83
N SER A 60 16.97 -45.41 -35.17
CA SER A 60 17.95 -46.39 -34.62
C SER A 60 18.86 -45.61 -33.65
N GLN A 61 19.02 -45.90 -32.35
CA GLN A 61 19.37 -47.13 -31.60
C GLN A 61 20.80 -47.63 -31.79
N GLU A 62 21.62 -47.51 -30.73
CA GLU A 62 22.27 -48.59 -29.94
C GLU A 62 22.78 -47.95 -28.60
N LYS A 63 22.52 -48.52 -27.41
CA LYS A 63 23.21 -49.61 -26.66
C LYS A 63 24.64 -49.23 -26.18
N GLU A 64 25.18 -49.63 -25.02
CA GLU A 64 24.71 -50.26 -23.75
C GLU A 64 25.86 -50.12 -22.69
N THR A 65 25.79 -50.48 -21.40
CA THR A 65 24.74 -51.09 -20.54
C THR A 65 24.54 -50.18 -19.27
N GLU A 66 24.36 -50.53 -17.98
CA GLU A 66 24.21 -51.78 -17.18
C GLU A 66 23.44 -51.50 -15.86
N ILE A 67 22.89 -52.55 -15.21
CA ILE A 67 22.19 -52.48 -13.90
C ILE A 67 22.30 -53.85 -13.17
N PRO A 68 22.29 -53.92 -11.82
CA PRO A 68 21.11 -54.37 -11.04
C PRO A 68 20.86 -53.48 -9.77
N ALA A 69 19.66 -53.30 -9.17
CA ALA A 69 18.67 -54.23 -8.58
C ALA A 69 19.19 -54.96 -7.30
N GLN A 70 18.47 -55.15 -6.17
CA GLN A 70 17.09 -54.85 -5.70
C GLN A 70 17.09 -54.96 -4.11
N GLU A 71 16.09 -54.73 -3.23
CA GLU A 71 14.63 -54.47 -3.28
C GLU A 71 14.05 -53.83 -1.95
N THR A 72 12.71 -53.90 -1.80
CA THR A 72 11.73 -53.79 -0.66
C THR A 72 12.07 -53.32 0.79
N GLN A 73 11.34 -52.25 1.18
CA GLN A 73 10.56 -52.01 2.43
C GLN A 73 11.08 -52.43 3.85
N GLN A 74 11.28 -51.44 4.76
CA GLN A 74 10.45 -51.18 5.97
C GLN A 74 11.00 -50.00 6.85
N THR A 75 10.17 -49.49 7.78
CA THR A 75 10.42 -48.35 8.72
C THR A 75 10.11 -48.76 10.17
N PRO A 76 10.48 -48.02 11.25
CA PRO A 76 11.25 -46.75 11.37
C PRO A 76 12.54 -46.98 12.26
N PRO A 77 13.11 -46.12 13.17
CA PRO A 77 12.61 -44.94 13.92
C PRO A 77 13.30 -43.59 13.58
N VAL A 78 12.93 -42.53 14.33
CA VAL A 78 13.39 -41.14 14.16
C VAL A 78 14.63 -40.81 15.00
N GLN A 79 15.58 -40.05 14.44
CA GLN A 79 16.42 -39.11 15.18
C GLN A 79 16.91 -37.96 14.27
N ALA A 80 17.38 -36.85 14.85
CA ALA A 80 17.61 -35.59 14.16
C ALA A 80 19.09 -35.20 14.07
N SER A 81 19.42 -34.33 13.11
CA SER A 81 20.60 -33.45 13.09
C SER A 81 20.12 -32.07 12.61
N GLU A 82 20.15 -31.05 13.45
CA GLU A 82 21.30 -30.24 13.92
C GLU A 82 21.77 -29.23 12.86
N ALA A 83 21.81 -27.95 13.28
CA ALA A 83 22.07 -26.80 12.43
C ALA A 83 23.43 -26.17 12.74
N LYS A 84 24.02 -25.47 11.76
CA LYS A 84 25.31 -24.81 11.94
C LYS A 84 25.26 -23.68 12.97
N GLU A 85 26.24 -23.70 13.85
CA GLU A 85 26.51 -22.72 14.91
C GLU A 85 27.02 -21.38 14.34
N ALA A 86 26.83 -20.29 15.09
CA ALA A 86 27.25 -18.94 14.73
C ALA A 86 28.15 -18.32 15.83
N GLN A 87 29.13 -17.52 15.43
CA GLN A 87 30.06 -16.87 16.38
C GLN A 87 29.36 -15.83 17.26
N PRO A 88 29.82 -15.64 18.52
CA PRO A 88 29.25 -14.67 19.44
C PRO A 88 29.67 -13.23 19.11
N GLU A 89 28.71 -12.31 19.16
CA GLU A 89 28.97 -10.87 19.11
C GLU A 89 29.48 -10.34 20.47
N GLN A 90 30.28 -9.28 20.45
CA GLN A 90 30.80 -8.63 21.67
C GLN A 90 29.73 -7.72 22.31
N PRO A 91 29.62 -7.68 23.65
CA PRO A 91 28.61 -6.86 24.34
C PRO A 91 28.92 -5.37 24.21
N GLN A 92 27.86 -4.55 24.19
CA GLN A 92 27.97 -3.09 24.18
C GLN A 92 27.98 -2.54 25.61
N THR A 93 28.78 -1.51 25.87
CA THR A 93 28.84 -0.83 27.17
C THR A 93 28.44 0.64 27.04
N ALA A 94 28.00 1.23 28.15
CA ALA A 94 27.71 2.67 28.25
C ALA A 94 28.16 3.22 29.61
N ILE A 95 28.56 4.49 29.63
CA ILE A 95 28.94 5.19 30.88
C ILE A 95 27.70 5.91 31.43
N VAL A 96 27.35 5.63 32.69
CA VAL A 96 26.34 6.38 33.46
C VAL A 96 26.98 6.80 34.78
N ASP A 97 26.89 8.09 35.10
CA ASP A 97 27.45 8.72 36.31
C ASP A 97 28.92 8.34 36.64
N GLY A 98 29.72 8.11 35.60
CA GLY A 98 31.14 7.76 35.69
C GLY A 98 31.44 6.27 35.87
N VAL A 99 30.43 5.40 35.87
CA VAL A 99 30.57 3.94 35.95
C VAL A 99 30.27 3.32 34.58
N GLU A 100 31.08 2.33 34.18
CA GLU A 100 30.83 1.53 32.98
C GLU A 100 29.80 0.43 33.26
N VAL A 101 28.72 0.42 32.48
CA VAL A 101 27.62 -0.53 32.60
C VAL A 101 27.51 -1.34 31.31
N VAL A 102 27.50 -2.67 31.46
CA VAL A 102 27.29 -3.60 30.34
C VAL A 102 25.80 -3.59 29.97
N LEU A 103 25.49 -3.26 28.72
CA LEU A 103 24.13 -3.29 28.19
C LEU A 103 23.76 -4.75 27.87
N GLN A 104 23.01 -5.39 28.77
CA GLN A 104 22.39 -6.67 28.46
C GLN A 104 21.34 -6.48 27.34
N ALA A 105 21.32 -7.40 26.39
CA ALA A 105 20.32 -7.40 25.33
C ALA A 105 18.91 -7.58 25.94
N PRO A 106 17.86 -6.91 25.42
CA PRO A 106 16.52 -7.02 25.98
C PRO A 106 15.99 -8.46 25.82
N GLU A 107 15.74 -9.13 26.94
CA GLU A 107 15.13 -10.46 26.95
C GLU A 107 13.75 -10.42 26.29
N LYS A 108 13.51 -11.35 25.35
CA LYS A 108 12.24 -11.45 24.63
C LYS A 108 11.20 -12.21 25.43
N ALA A 109 10.74 -11.60 26.52
CA ALA A 109 9.47 -11.97 27.15
C ALA A 109 8.34 -12.00 26.11
N GLY A 110 7.38 -12.92 26.26
CA GLY A 110 6.22 -13.05 25.38
C GLY A 110 6.41 -13.86 24.09
N LYS A 111 7.64 -14.22 23.64
CA LYS A 111 7.77 -15.05 22.42
C LYS A 111 7.11 -16.43 22.60
N ASN A 112 7.41 -17.10 23.71
CA ASN A 112 6.82 -18.41 24.00
C ASN A 112 5.30 -18.31 24.15
N GLU A 113 4.78 -17.27 24.80
CA GLU A 113 3.33 -17.09 25.02
C GLU A 113 2.54 -16.93 23.72
N ALA A 114 3.15 -16.34 22.68
CA ALA A 114 2.57 -16.30 21.34
C ALA A 114 2.54 -17.70 20.66
N ASP A 115 3.57 -18.52 20.88
CA ASP A 115 3.73 -19.84 20.24
C ASP A 115 2.87 -20.95 20.91
N ILE A 116 2.49 -20.85 22.20
CA ILE A 116 1.61 -21.84 22.87
C ILE A 116 0.10 -21.63 22.65
N THR A 117 -0.38 -20.46 22.22
CA THR A 117 -1.82 -20.28 21.91
C THR A 117 -2.18 -20.79 20.52
N GLN A 118 -2.26 -22.12 20.34
CA GLN A 118 -2.86 -22.70 19.14
C GLN A 118 -4.38 -22.47 19.13
N ALA A 119 -4.82 -21.48 18.36
CA ALA A 119 -6.21 -21.41 17.93
C ALA A 119 -6.53 -22.60 17.00
N PRO A 120 -7.71 -23.23 17.10
CA PRO A 120 -8.07 -24.35 16.23
C PRO A 120 -8.01 -23.97 14.74
N LYS A 121 -7.43 -24.87 13.93
CA LYS A 121 -7.64 -24.88 12.48
C LYS A 121 -8.90 -25.71 12.23
N GLU A 122 -9.96 -25.05 11.77
CA GLU A 122 -11.21 -25.71 11.38
C GLU A 122 -11.42 -25.48 9.87
N GLU A 123 -11.93 -26.49 9.17
CA GLU A 123 -12.01 -26.48 7.70
C GLU A 123 -13.20 -25.66 7.17
N LEU A 124 -13.02 -25.09 5.98
CA LEU A 124 -14.06 -24.34 5.28
C LEU A 124 -15.11 -25.29 4.69
N ILE A 125 -16.21 -25.49 5.41
CA ILE A 125 -17.39 -26.19 4.89
C ILE A 125 -18.03 -25.35 3.77
N GLU A 126 -18.08 -25.88 2.54
CA GLU A 126 -18.74 -25.23 1.40
C GLU A 126 -20.27 -25.17 1.57
N GLY A 127 -20.88 -24.03 1.23
CA GLY A 127 -22.29 -23.77 1.55
C GLY A 127 -23.01 -22.81 0.60
N SER A 128 -23.29 -23.28 -0.63
CA SER A 128 -24.21 -22.70 -1.63
C SER A 128 -23.91 -21.27 -2.18
N PRO A 129 -23.64 -21.11 -3.49
CA PRO A 129 -23.26 -19.82 -4.05
C PRO A 129 -24.46 -18.88 -4.28
N ARG A 130 -24.46 -17.72 -3.60
CA ARG A 130 -25.07 -16.52 -4.18
C ARG A 130 -24.15 -16.02 -5.30
N LEU A 131 -24.69 -15.72 -6.48
CA LEU A 131 -23.95 -15.29 -7.67
C LEU A 131 -23.39 -13.86 -7.56
N PHE A 132 -22.51 -13.63 -6.59
CA PHE A 132 -21.56 -12.53 -6.66
C PHE A 132 -20.59 -12.83 -7.80
N ARG A 133 -20.51 -11.96 -8.81
CA ARG A 133 -19.35 -11.97 -9.73
C ARG A 133 -18.11 -11.72 -8.86
N ALA A 134 -17.23 -12.71 -8.75
CA ALA A 134 -16.04 -12.61 -7.93
C ALA A 134 -15.27 -11.33 -8.29
N ALA A 135 -15.10 -10.44 -7.31
CA ALA A 135 -14.40 -9.19 -7.52
C ALA A 135 -12.96 -9.49 -7.92
N VAL A 136 -12.52 -8.90 -9.04
CA VAL A 136 -11.16 -9.12 -9.57
C VAL A 136 -10.18 -8.54 -8.56
N GLN A 137 -9.39 -9.41 -7.93
CA GLN A 137 -8.36 -8.97 -7.00
C GLN A 137 -7.36 -8.08 -7.75
N THR A 138 -7.03 -6.95 -7.13
CA THR A 138 -6.24 -5.88 -7.74
C THR A 138 -5.08 -5.46 -6.86
N ILE A 139 -4.03 -4.95 -7.51
CA ILE A 139 -2.87 -4.34 -6.90
C ILE A 139 -2.73 -2.92 -7.50
N PRO A 140 -2.55 -1.87 -6.68
CA PRO A 140 -2.36 -0.51 -7.18
C PRO A 140 -0.95 -0.34 -7.77
N MET A 141 -0.86 0.16 -9.01
CA MET A 141 0.40 0.63 -9.57
C MET A 141 0.60 2.10 -9.21
N TYR A 142 1.54 2.37 -8.30
CA TYR A 142 1.97 3.71 -7.90
C TYR A 142 2.69 4.41 -9.06
N ARG A 143 2.32 5.67 -9.31
CA ARG A 143 2.99 6.54 -10.30
C ARG A 143 3.85 7.57 -9.56
N LEU A 144 5.09 7.73 -9.99
CA LEU A 144 6.03 8.71 -9.45
C LEU A 144 6.72 9.49 -10.57
N PHE A 145 6.77 10.80 -10.43
CA PHE A 145 7.42 11.73 -11.37
C PHE A 145 8.72 12.28 -10.78
N ASN A 146 9.80 12.25 -11.55
CA ASN A 146 11.06 12.87 -11.17
C ASN A 146 11.12 14.33 -11.67
N PRO A 147 11.05 15.35 -10.80
CA PRO A 147 11.04 16.75 -11.24
C PRO A 147 12.37 17.22 -11.84
N HIS A 148 13.47 16.46 -11.69
CA HIS A 148 14.79 16.83 -12.22
C HIS A 148 15.03 16.30 -13.64
N SER A 149 14.50 15.12 -13.97
CA SER A 149 14.63 14.53 -15.31
C SER A 149 13.36 14.73 -16.16
N GLY A 150 12.17 14.58 -15.56
CA GLY A 150 10.90 14.44 -16.28
C GLY A 150 10.42 12.99 -16.45
N GLU A 151 11.19 12.02 -15.92
CA GLU A 151 10.86 10.59 -15.97
C GLU A 151 9.63 10.26 -15.12
N HIS A 152 8.86 9.26 -15.56
CA HIS A 152 7.78 8.64 -14.76
C HIS A 152 8.14 7.18 -14.46
N PHE A 153 8.08 6.79 -13.20
CA PHE A 153 8.30 5.43 -12.71
C PHE A 153 7.00 4.81 -12.19
N TYR A 154 6.84 3.52 -12.43
CA TYR A 154 5.62 2.77 -12.13
C TYR A 154 5.93 1.48 -11.37
N THR A 155 5.30 1.27 -10.22
CA THR A 155 5.54 0.07 -9.39
C THR A 155 4.34 -0.34 -8.54
N ARG A 156 4.27 -1.63 -8.20
CA ARG A 156 3.39 -2.16 -7.14
C ARG A 156 4.02 -2.13 -5.75
N ASP A 157 5.33 -1.89 -5.67
CA ASP A 157 6.10 -1.99 -4.44
C ASP A 157 6.04 -0.68 -3.64
N THR A 158 5.67 -0.79 -2.35
CA THR A 158 5.57 0.37 -1.45
C THR A 158 6.94 0.85 -0.98
N GLY A 159 7.94 -0.02 -0.90
CA GLY A 159 9.33 0.31 -0.57
C GLY A 159 10.00 1.11 -1.67
N GLU A 160 9.87 0.69 -2.93
CA GLU A 160 10.34 1.46 -4.10
C GLU A 160 9.68 2.86 -4.12
N ARG A 161 8.33 2.92 -3.98
CA ARG A 161 7.58 4.19 -3.88
C ARG A 161 8.12 5.10 -2.77
N ASP A 162 8.23 4.60 -1.54
CA ASP A 162 8.59 5.41 -0.37
C ASP A 162 10.09 5.67 -0.22
N HIS A 163 10.94 4.94 -0.95
CA HIS A 163 12.33 5.30 -1.19
C HIS A 163 12.43 6.47 -2.18
N LEU A 164 11.81 6.36 -3.36
CA LEU A 164 11.82 7.41 -4.39
C LEU A 164 11.28 8.75 -3.88
N ARG A 165 10.16 8.73 -3.13
CA ARG A 165 9.62 9.91 -2.43
C ARG A 165 10.63 10.57 -1.49
N ARG A 166 11.43 9.77 -0.78
CA ARG A 166 12.44 10.25 0.19
C ARG A 166 13.63 10.91 -0.49
N ILE A 167 13.94 10.51 -1.72
CA ILE A 167 15.00 11.12 -2.54
C ILE A 167 14.46 12.17 -3.55
N GLY A 168 13.27 12.71 -3.30
CA GLY A 168 12.75 13.90 -4.01
C GLY A 168 11.92 13.64 -5.27
N TRP A 169 11.42 12.42 -5.48
CA TRP A 169 10.41 12.16 -6.52
C TRP A 169 9.01 12.53 -6.03
N ASN A 170 8.22 13.15 -6.91
CA ASN A 170 6.82 13.46 -6.65
C ASN A 170 5.98 12.19 -6.78
N TYR A 171 5.29 11.77 -5.72
CA TYR A 171 4.31 10.69 -5.78
C TYR A 171 2.95 11.25 -6.24
N GLU A 172 2.46 10.76 -7.38
CA GLU A 172 1.26 11.28 -8.05
C GLU A 172 0.00 10.47 -7.74
N GLY A 173 0.10 9.41 -6.93
CA GLY A 173 -1.01 8.52 -6.60
C GLY A 173 -0.90 7.16 -7.29
N VAL A 174 -2.05 6.54 -7.55
CA VAL A 174 -2.13 5.25 -8.26
C VAL A 174 -2.47 5.52 -9.73
N GLY A 175 -1.56 5.16 -10.65
CA GLY A 175 -1.77 5.32 -12.09
C GLY A 175 -2.89 4.41 -12.63
N TRP A 176 -2.95 3.16 -12.16
CA TRP A 176 -4.04 2.21 -12.44
C TRP A 176 -4.08 1.05 -11.44
N GLN A 177 -5.19 0.33 -11.42
CA GLN A 177 -5.31 -0.98 -10.75
C GLN A 177 -4.96 -2.09 -11.75
N ALA A 178 -3.92 -2.87 -11.47
CA ALA A 178 -3.62 -4.09 -12.22
C ALA A 178 -4.26 -5.31 -11.52
N PRO A 179 -4.73 -6.34 -12.23
CA PRO A 179 -5.19 -7.57 -11.60
C PRO A 179 -4.03 -8.37 -10.99
N THR A 180 -4.33 -9.27 -10.05
CA THR A 180 -3.36 -10.24 -9.50
C THR A 180 -2.97 -11.34 -10.48
N SER A 181 -3.71 -11.52 -11.59
CA SER A 181 -3.43 -12.49 -12.65
C SER A 181 -3.90 -11.98 -14.02
N GLY A 182 -3.30 -12.49 -15.11
CA GLY A 182 -3.58 -12.05 -16.48
C GLY A 182 -2.40 -12.32 -17.41
N ASP A 183 -2.25 -11.56 -18.49
CA ASP A 183 -1.00 -11.59 -19.29
C ASP A 183 0.11 -10.80 -18.57
N PRO A 184 1.35 -11.30 -18.50
CA PRO A 184 2.43 -10.64 -17.78
C PRO A 184 2.89 -9.35 -18.47
N VAL A 185 2.99 -8.26 -17.71
CA VAL A 185 3.71 -7.04 -18.11
C VAL A 185 5.13 -7.12 -17.54
N TYR A 186 6.10 -7.23 -18.43
CA TYR A 186 7.52 -7.37 -18.13
C TYR A 186 8.14 -6.01 -17.77
N ARG A 187 8.91 -5.96 -16.68
CA ARG A 187 9.74 -4.79 -16.30
C ARG A 187 11.17 -5.01 -16.77
N LEU A 188 11.76 -4.00 -17.40
CA LEU A 188 13.16 -3.95 -17.80
C LEU A 188 13.79 -2.65 -17.31
N TYR A 189 15.06 -2.72 -16.89
CA TYR A 189 15.83 -1.61 -16.33
C TYR A 189 17.10 -1.33 -17.13
N ASN A 190 17.33 -0.06 -17.45
CA ASN A 190 18.54 0.42 -18.11
C ASN A 190 19.51 1.04 -17.10
N ARG A 191 20.57 0.28 -16.78
CA ARG A 191 21.62 0.68 -15.82
C ARG A 191 22.44 1.92 -16.21
N TYR A 192 22.29 2.46 -17.43
CA TYR A 192 23.09 3.57 -17.94
C TYR A 192 22.39 4.93 -17.86
N ASN A 193 21.06 4.97 -17.97
CA ASN A 193 20.26 6.21 -17.85
C ASN A 193 19.25 6.19 -16.69
N GLY A 194 19.03 5.04 -16.03
CA GLY A 194 18.06 4.86 -14.95
C GLY A 194 16.67 4.41 -15.41
N GLU A 195 16.42 4.39 -16.72
CA GLU A 195 15.08 4.21 -17.31
C GLU A 195 14.49 2.84 -17.03
N HIS A 196 13.19 2.82 -16.76
CA HIS A 196 12.39 1.60 -16.70
C HIS A 196 11.43 1.49 -17.88
N PHE A 197 11.47 0.36 -18.56
CA PHE A 197 10.58 0.04 -19.68
C PHE A 197 9.63 -1.10 -19.32
N TYR A 198 8.38 -0.98 -19.79
CA TYR A 198 7.29 -1.89 -19.45
C TYR A 198 6.55 -2.35 -20.70
N THR A 199 6.37 -3.67 -20.87
CA THR A 199 5.72 -4.22 -22.06
C THR A 199 4.99 -5.54 -21.80
N LEU A 200 3.87 -5.74 -22.51
CA LEU A 200 3.18 -7.02 -22.64
C LEU A 200 3.87 -7.96 -23.65
N ASN A 201 4.70 -7.41 -24.53
CA ASN A 201 5.27 -8.13 -25.67
C ASN A 201 6.60 -8.82 -25.30
N ALA A 202 6.55 -10.14 -25.16
CA ALA A 202 7.72 -10.97 -24.87
C ALA A 202 8.87 -10.79 -25.89
N LYS A 203 8.57 -10.57 -27.18
CA LYS A 203 9.60 -10.35 -28.21
C LYS A 203 10.29 -8.99 -28.06
N GLU A 204 9.56 -7.99 -27.56
CA GLU A 204 10.09 -6.65 -27.27
C GLU A 204 11.01 -6.71 -26.04
N ARG A 205 10.57 -7.38 -24.95
CA ARG A 205 11.42 -7.75 -23.80
C ARG A 205 12.71 -8.44 -24.25
N ASP A 206 12.60 -9.48 -25.08
CA ASP A 206 13.77 -10.28 -25.49
C ASP A 206 14.74 -9.49 -26.38
N SER A 207 14.22 -8.61 -27.24
CA SER A 207 15.03 -7.69 -28.05
C SER A 207 15.77 -6.66 -27.20
N ILE A 208 15.09 -6.05 -26.24
CA ILE A 208 15.66 -5.02 -25.35
C ILE A 208 16.65 -5.63 -24.36
N THR A 209 16.40 -6.85 -23.87
CA THR A 209 17.36 -7.61 -23.04
C THR A 209 18.65 -7.91 -23.81
N LYS A 210 18.55 -8.30 -25.09
CA LYS A 210 19.73 -8.49 -25.97
C LYS A 210 20.51 -7.19 -26.24
N GLN A 211 19.90 -6.02 -26.04
CA GLN A 211 20.55 -4.71 -26.12
C GLN A 211 21.20 -4.29 -24.78
N GLY A 212 21.31 -5.19 -23.80
CA GLY A 212 22.03 -4.97 -22.54
C GLY A 212 21.19 -4.39 -21.40
N TRP A 213 19.87 -4.30 -21.56
CA TRP A 213 18.96 -3.98 -20.46
C TRP A 213 18.79 -5.18 -19.51
N LYS A 214 18.62 -4.91 -18.22
CA LYS A 214 18.32 -5.94 -17.22
C LYS A 214 16.82 -6.25 -17.26
N TYR A 215 16.43 -7.46 -17.63
CA TYR A 215 15.08 -7.96 -17.36
C TYR A 215 14.90 -8.19 -15.86
N GLU A 216 13.84 -7.62 -15.28
CA GLU A 216 13.59 -7.66 -13.82
C GLU A 216 12.43 -8.58 -13.41
N GLY A 217 11.80 -9.25 -14.37
CA GLY A 217 10.64 -10.12 -14.14
C GLY A 217 9.31 -9.47 -14.51
N ILE A 218 8.24 -10.00 -13.92
CA ILE A 218 6.87 -9.52 -14.11
C ILE A 218 6.60 -8.38 -13.11
N GLY A 219 6.36 -7.17 -13.62
CA GLY A 219 5.98 -6.03 -12.79
C GLY A 219 4.55 -6.21 -12.24
N TRP A 220 3.61 -6.48 -13.15
CA TRP A 220 2.19 -6.72 -12.89
C TRP A 220 1.57 -7.49 -14.07
N TYR A 221 0.25 -7.69 -14.06
CA TYR A 221 -0.50 -8.35 -15.13
C TYR A 221 -1.43 -7.38 -15.88
N SER A 222 -1.80 -7.72 -17.11
CA SER A 222 -2.85 -7.06 -17.89
C SER A 222 -4.19 -7.77 -17.69
N TYR A 223 -5.25 -6.98 -17.52
CA TYR A 223 -6.60 -7.49 -17.38
C TYR A 223 -7.17 -8.04 -18.70
N LYS A 224 -8.05 -9.05 -18.60
CA LYS A 224 -8.69 -9.76 -19.72
C LYS A 224 -10.23 -9.81 -19.65
N GLY A 225 -10.83 -9.30 -18.57
CA GLY A 225 -12.27 -9.38 -18.39
C GLY A 225 -13.03 -8.22 -19.05
N ALA A 226 -14.36 -8.27 -18.98
CA ALA A 226 -15.21 -7.18 -19.43
C ALA A 226 -14.90 -5.87 -18.66
N ASN A 227 -15.07 -4.73 -19.33
CA ASN A 227 -14.76 -3.38 -18.81
C ASN A 227 -13.25 -3.17 -18.53
N ALA A 228 -12.39 -3.83 -19.29
CA ALA A 228 -10.95 -3.56 -19.33
C ALA A 228 -10.64 -2.17 -19.89
N ILE A 229 -9.77 -1.42 -19.22
CA ILE A 229 -9.50 0.00 -19.54
C ILE A 229 -8.07 0.14 -20.11
N PRO A 230 -7.89 0.72 -21.32
CA PRO A 230 -6.60 0.72 -22.01
C PRO A 230 -5.60 1.69 -21.38
N VAL A 231 -4.47 1.18 -20.89
CA VAL A 231 -3.31 2.00 -20.53
C VAL A 231 -2.56 2.35 -21.81
N SER A 232 -2.65 3.62 -22.19
CA SER A 232 -2.03 4.20 -23.38
C SER A 232 -0.51 4.32 -23.20
N ARG A 233 0.25 3.81 -24.18
CA ARG A 233 1.71 3.96 -24.27
C ARG A 233 2.06 5.13 -25.19
N LEU A 234 2.90 6.05 -24.70
CA LEU A 234 3.46 7.16 -25.46
C LEU A 234 4.99 7.09 -25.41
N TYR A 235 5.66 7.44 -26.51
CA TYR A 235 7.11 7.41 -26.65
C TYR A 235 7.70 8.76 -27.12
N ASN A 236 8.77 9.20 -26.46
CA ASN A 236 9.49 10.43 -26.80
C ASN A 236 10.83 10.12 -27.49
N LYS A 237 10.86 10.28 -28.82
CA LYS A 237 12.05 10.09 -29.66
C LYS A 237 13.25 11.00 -29.34
N ARG A 238 13.08 12.07 -28.54
CA ARG A 238 14.17 13.02 -28.21
C ARG A 238 14.97 12.63 -26.96
N VAL A 239 14.29 12.05 -25.96
CA VAL A 239 14.91 11.62 -24.69
C VAL A 239 14.92 10.09 -24.53
N ASN A 240 14.34 9.38 -25.49
CA ASN A 240 14.11 7.93 -25.46
C ASN A 240 13.35 7.50 -24.19
N TRP A 241 12.20 8.09 -23.89
CA TRP A 241 11.39 7.70 -22.73
C TRP A 241 9.98 7.30 -23.11
N HIS A 242 9.39 6.45 -22.28
CA HIS A 242 8.01 5.99 -22.38
C HIS A 242 7.16 6.56 -21.24
N HIS A 243 5.92 6.89 -21.55
CA HIS A 243 4.92 7.33 -20.57
C HIS A 243 3.65 6.47 -20.73
N TYR A 244 3.05 6.11 -19.60
CA TYR A 244 1.95 5.16 -19.53
C TYR A 244 0.80 5.75 -18.73
N THR A 245 -0.37 5.92 -19.35
CA THR A 245 -1.50 6.60 -18.71
C THR A 245 -2.86 6.05 -19.08
N LEU A 246 -3.82 6.23 -18.16
CA LEU A 246 -5.26 6.07 -18.38
C LEU A 246 -5.96 7.41 -18.70
N ASP A 247 -5.26 8.53 -18.56
CA ASP A 247 -5.83 9.86 -18.73
C ASP A 247 -5.82 10.26 -20.22
N GLU A 248 -7.01 10.29 -20.80
CA GLU A 248 -7.23 10.70 -22.20
C GLU A 248 -6.86 12.16 -22.46
N ASN A 249 -6.90 13.04 -21.46
CA ASN A 249 -6.46 14.43 -21.59
C ASN A 249 -4.94 14.54 -21.49
N GLU A 250 -4.31 13.86 -20.53
CA GLU A 250 -2.84 13.76 -20.40
C GLU A 250 -2.24 13.22 -21.71
N LYS A 251 -2.79 12.13 -22.26
CA LYS A 251 -2.44 11.60 -23.58
C LYS A 251 -2.54 12.66 -24.68
N LYS A 252 -3.64 13.43 -24.74
CA LYS A 252 -3.84 14.49 -25.75
C LYS A 252 -2.83 15.63 -25.58
N VAL A 253 -2.51 16.05 -24.36
CA VAL A 253 -1.51 17.10 -24.07
C VAL A 253 -0.10 16.63 -24.44
N ILE A 254 0.31 15.45 -23.98
CA ILE A 254 1.64 14.88 -24.22
C ILE A 254 1.84 14.59 -25.73
N THR A 255 0.81 14.12 -26.44
CA THR A 255 0.85 13.97 -27.91
C THR A 255 1.03 15.32 -28.63
N LYS A 256 0.31 16.38 -28.20
CA LYS A 256 0.50 17.75 -28.74
C LYS A 256 1.91 18.30 -28.48
N GLN A 257 2.61 17.82 -27.45
CA GLN A 257 4.01 18.17 -27.16
C GLN A 257 5.03 17.39 -28.01
N GLY A 258 4.59 16.55 -28.95
CA GLY A 258 5.45 15.84 -29.90
C GLY A 258 5.87 14.42 -29.49
N TRP A 259 5.24 13.85 -28.45
CA TRP A 259 5.34 12.41 -28.17
C TRP A 259 4.50 11.62 -29.18
N VAL A 260 4.94 10.41 -29.50
CA VAL A 260 4.20 9.47 -30.37
C VAL A 260 3.33 8.57 -29.51
N TYR A 261 2.02 8.53 -29.78
CA TYR A 261 1.15 7.49 -29.21
C TYR A 261 1.39 6.17 -29.93
N GLU A 262 1.75 5.12 -29.19
CA GLU A 262 2.13 3.81 -29.73
C GLU A 262 1.01 2.75 -29.60
N GLY A 263 -0.16 3.15 -29.08
CA GLY A 263 -1.29 2.26 -28.83
C GLY A 263 -1.47 1.91 -27.35
N VAL A 264 -2.13 0.79 -27.10
CA VAL A 264 -2.41 0.29 -25.75
C VAL A 264 -1.26 -0.62 -25.30
N GLY A 265 -0.60 -0.27 -24.20
CA GLY A 265 0.49 -1.08 -23.64
C GLY A 265 -0.02 -2.33 -22.90
N TRP A 266 -1.10 -2.18 -22.14
CA TRP A 266 -1.84 -3.23 -21.44
C TRP A 266 -3.19 -2.68 -20.96
N TYR A 267 -4.00 -3.51 -20.31
CA TYR A 267 -5.29 -3.11 -19.76
C TYR A 267 -5.32 -3.15 -18.23
N ALA A 268 -5.93 -2.12 -17.64
CA ALA A 268 -6.26 -2.04 -16.23
C ALA A 268 -7.62 -2.68 -15.91
N VAL A 269 -7.85 -2.97 -14.64
CA VAL A 269 -9.19 -3.30 -14.09
C VAL A 269 -10.04 -2.02 -14.00
N GLY A 270 -11.36 -2.17 -13.95
CA GLY A 270 -12.34 -1.08 -13.97
C GLY A 270 -12.13 0.03 -12.93
N SER A 271 -12.75 1.20 -13.15
CA SER A 271 -12.44 2.49 -12.50
C SER A 271 -10.98 2.92 -12.70
N GLY A 272 -10.66 3.19 -13.97
CA GLY A 272 -9.41 3.78 -14.41
C GLY A 272 -9.40 5.29 -14.20
N GLN A 273 -8.21 5.84 -13.92
CA GLN A 273 -8.00 7.13 -13.24
C GLN A 273 -8.53 7.17 -11.79
N GLN A 274 -7.82 7.88 -10.91
CA GLN A 274 -8.22 8.04 -9.51
C GLN A 274 -9.39 9.02 -9.36
N ASN A 275 -10.62 8.50 -9.31
CA ASN A 275 -11.64 9.17 -8.51
C ASN A 275 -11.19 9.14 -7.04
N GLN A 276 -11.00 10.31 -6.42
CA GLN A 276 -10.76 10.40 -4.96
C GLN A 276 -11.95 9.87 -4.14
N GLU A 277 -13.08 9.57 -4.78
CA GLU A 277 -14.16 8.78 -4.18
C GLU A 277 -13.70 7.41 -3.70
N ASP A 278 -12.86 6.69 -4.46
CA ASP A 278 -12.69 5.23 -4.32
C ASP A 278 -11.35 4.80 -3.73
N TYR A 279 -10.38 5.71 -3.66
CA TYR A 279 -9.11 5.52 -2.95
C TYR A 279 -8.71 6.78 -2.19
N LYS A 280 -8.23 6.61 -0.97
CA LYS A 280 -7.54 7.64 -0.20
C LYS A 280 -6.46 6.99 0.67
N LEU A 281 -5.31 7.64 0.78
CA LEU A 281 -4.35 7.39 1.84
C LEU A 281 -3.82 8.74 2.31
N LEU A 282 -3.96 9.04 3.59
CA LEU A 282 -3.47 10.29 4.18
C LEU A 282 -1.98 10.19 4.48
N GLY A 283 -1.48 9.00 4.84
CA GLY A 283 -0.07 8.78 5.16
C GLY A 283 0.27 9.26 6.57
N VAL A 284 -0.63 8.99 7.52
CA VAL A 284 -0.44 9.31 8.93
C VAL A 284 0.78 8.57 9.47
N LYS A 285 1.74 9.33 10.03
CA LYS A 285 2.95 8.78 10.64
C LYS A 285 2.58 7.81 11.77
N ASN A 286 3.22 6.64 11.80
CA ASN A 286 3.09 5.69 12.90
C ASN A 286 3.99 6.03 14.09
N TYR A 287 3.53 5.68 15.28
CA TYR A 287 4.32 5.65 16.51
C TYR A 287 4.09 4.30 17.19
N ASN A 288 5.11 3.44 17.20
CA ASN A 288 5.08 2.20 17.98
C ASN A 288 5.12 2.54 19.48
N GLN A 289 4.07 2.18 20.22
CA GLN A 289 3.87 2.60 21.60
C GLN A 289 4.83 1.87 22.56
N TYR A 290 5.13 0.59 22.32
CA TYR A 290 6.06 -0.19 23.13
C TYR A 290 7.50 0.32 23.00
N ALA A 291 7.97 0.58 21.78
CA ALA A 291 9.29 1.17 21.51
C ALA A 291 9.47 2.60 22.05
N LEU A 292 8.39 3.23 22.53
CA LEU A 292 8.37 4.56 23.12
C LEU A 292 7.94 4.55 24.61
N GLY A 293 7.97 3.37 25.26
CA GLY A 293 7.72 3.20 26.68
C GLY A 293 6.25 3.41 27.12
N ALA A 294 5.30 3.30 26.18
CA ALA A 294 3.88 3.56 26.40
C ALA A 294 3.00 2.31 26.10
N PRO A 295 3.18 1.17 26.81
CA PRO A 295 2.51 -0.09 26.51
C PRO A 295 0.97 -0.03 26.56
N SER A 296 0.37 0.93 27.26
CA SER A 296 -1.09 1.16 27.29
C SER A 296 -1.47 2.52 26.70
N GLY A 297 -0.68 3.06 25.76
CA GLY A 297 -0.85 4.40 25.20
C GLY A 297 -1.77 4.55 23.98
N CYS A 298 -2.48 3.49 23.55
CA CYS A 298 -3.00 3.38 22.18
C CYS A 298 -3.92 4.51 21.69
N GLU A 299 -4.86 4.99 22.53
CA GLU A 299 -5.75 6.09 22.17
C GLU A 299 -5.00 7.43 22.05
N GLY A 300 -4.05 7.68 22.97
CA GLY A 300 -3.24 8.90 22.97
C GLY A 300 -2.19 8.90 21.87
N ALA A 301 -1.62 7.74 21.55
CA ALA A 301 -0.76 7.55 20.39
C ALA A 301 -1.52 7.85 19.10
N SER A 302 -2.67 7.21 18.89
CA SER A 302 -3.52 7.45 17.71
C SER A 302 -3.96 8.91 17.59
N LEU A 303 -4.34 9.56 18.70
CA LEU A 303 -4.68 10.98 18.68
C LEU A 303 -3.47 11.87 18.30
N LEU A 304 -2.26 11.56 18.78
CA LEU A 304 -1.05 12.31 18.40
C LEU A 304 -0.73 12.14 16.91
N GLN A 305 -0.82 10.92 16.40
CA GLN A 305 -0.63 10.61 14.97
C GLN A 305 -1.60 11.45 14.10
N ALA A 306 -2.88 11.47 14.46
CA ALA A 306 -3.91 12.25 13.79
C ALA A 306 -3.71 13.78 13.89
N LEU A 307 -3.34 14.29 15.08
CA LEU A 307 -3.03 15.72 15.29
C LEU A 307 -1.81 16.18 14.49
N GLN A 308 -0.73 15.40 14.49
CA GLN A 308 0.50 15.74 13.77
C GLN A 308 0.31 15.69 12.24
N TYR A 309 -0.54 14.80 11.73
CA TYR A 309 -0.97 14.84 10.33
C TYR A 309 -1.70 16.15 9.97
N LYS A 310 -2.54 16.68 10.86
CA LYS A 310 -3.17 18.01 10.71
C LYS A 310 -2.23 19.19 11.08
N GLY A 311 -0.92 18.96 11.16
CA GLY A 311 0.09 19.98 11.44
C GLY A 311 0.04 20.55 12.85
N LYS A 312 -0.54 19.84 13.82
CA LYS A 312 -0.63 20.26 15.23
C LYS A 312 0.41 19.52 16.07
N ILE A 313 1.01 20.22 17.05
CA ILE A 313 1.99 19.66 18.02
C ILE A 313 3.07 18.76 17.39
N THR A 314 3.55 19.12 16.20
CA THR A 314 4.50 18.35 15.37
C THR A 314 5.90 18.23 15.99
N ASN A 315 6.22 19.08 16.96
CA ASN A 315 7.47 19.08 17.73
C ASN A 315 7.39 18.30 19.06
N TRP A 316 6.25 17.67 19.38
CA TRP A 316 6.08 16.90 20.63
C TRP A 316 6.33 15.40 20.41
N SER A 317 6.98 14.77 21.38
CA SER A 317 7.11 13.30 21.46
C SER A 317 5.84 12.65 22.02
N LEU A 318 5.70 11.34 21.81
CA LEU A 318 4.60 10.56 22.38
C LEU A 318 4.55 10.67 23.91
N THR A 319 5.69 10.58 24.58
CA THR A 319 5.82 10.70 26.04
C THR A 319 5.42 12.08 26.54
N GLN A 320 5.86 13.16 25.86
CA GLN A 320 5.48 14.54 26.18
C GLN A 320 3.96 14.75 26.06
N PHE A 321 3.34 14.20 25.01
CA PHE A 321 1.90 14.26 24.84
C PHE A 321 1.16 13.48 25.92
N LEU A 322 1.48 12.20 26.11
CA LEU A 322 0.83 11.31 27.08
C LEU A 322 0.98 11.77 28.53
N ASN A 323 2.05 12.49 28.89
CA ASN A 323 2.18 13.14 30.20
C ASN A 323 1.07 14.18 30.49
N THR A 324 0.38 14.69 29.47
CA THR A 324 -0.75 15.63 29.62
C THR A 324 -2.13 14.98 29.62
N ILE A 325 -2.22 13.64 29.53
CA ILE A 325 -3.49 12.92 29.39
C ILE A 325 -4.33 13.07 30.68
N PRO A 326 -5.61 13.47 30.61
CA PRO A 326 -6.45 13.63 31.80
C PRO A 326 -6.65 12.27 32.45
N LYS A 327 -6.42 12.17 33.76
CA LYS A 327 -6.62 10.91 34.51
C LYS A 327 -8.07 10.76 34.97
N SER A 328 -8.56 9.52 34.94
CA SER A 328 -9.86 9.17 35.53
C SER A 328 -9.76 9.23 37.07
N PRO A 329 -10.56 10.07 37.77
CA PRO A 329 -10.55 10.14 39.23
C PRO A 329 -11.26 8.95 39.90
N ASN A 330 -11.97 8.12 39.14
CA ASN A 330 -12.84 7.05 39.66
C ASN A 330 -12.69 5.71 38.92
N GLY A 331 -11.60 5.51 38.17
CA GLY A 331 -11.34 4.26 37.44
C GLY A 331 -12.27 3.99 36.26
N ASN A 332 -13.08 4.96 35.84
CA ASN A 332 -14.00 4.86 34.70
C ASN A 332 -13.40 5.54 33.45
N PRO A 333 -13.23 4.85 32.31
CA PRO A 333 -12.62 5.44 31.11
C PRO A 333 -13.46 6.57 30.47
N ASN A 334 -14.72 6.75 30.88
CA ASN A 334 -15.58 7.87 30.46
C ASN A 334 -15.23 9.20 31.14
N SER A 335 -14.49 9.20 32.25
CA SER A 335 -14.09 10.42 32.99
C SER A 335 -12.64 10.84 32.74
N GLY A 336 -11.81 9.95 32.17
CA GLY A 336 -10.40 10.20 31.85
C GLY A 336 -9.67 8.89 31.52
N PHE A 337 -8.35 8.95 31.35
CA PHE A 337 -7.50 7.77 31.22
C PHE A 337 -7.36 7.06 32.56
N VAL A 338 -7.70 5.77 32.60
CA VAL A 338 -7.59 4.91 33.79
C VAL A 338 -6.17 4.34 33.87
N GLY A 339 -5.52 4.40 35.03
CA GLY A 339 -4.15 3.90 35.20
C GLY A 339 -3.08 4.78 34.53
N SER A 340 -2.04 4.16 33.97
CA SER A 340 -0.92 4.85 33.32
C SER A 340 -0.69 4.31 31.90
N PRO A 341 -0.52 5.17 30.87
CA PRO A 341 -0.18 4.68 29.53
C PRO A 341 1.24 4.09 29.47
N PHE A 342 2.08 4.38 30.48
CA PHE A 342 3.48 3.96 30.58
C PHE A 342 3.70 2.67 31.39
N VAL A 343 2.64 2.07 31.94
CA VAL A 343 2.74 0.86 32.78
C VAL A 343 1.63 -0.10 32.41
N GLU A 344 2.00 -1.30 31.95
CA GLU A 344 1.06 -2.39 31.69
C GLU A 344 0.65 -3.05 33.01
N ASN A 345 -0.65 -3.28 33.20
CA ASN A 345 -1.18 -3.88 34.44
C ASN A 345 -2.44 -4.70 34.14
N SER A 346 -2.32 -6.02 34.21
CA SER A 346 -3.39 -6.99 33.95
C SER A 346 -4.63 -6.84 34.82
N TRP A 347 -4.52 -6.15 35.97
CA TRP A 347 -5.63 -5.91 36.91
C TRP A 347 -6.34 -4.55 36.70
N THR A 348 -5.81 -3.67 35.84
CA THR A 348 -6.35 -2.32 35.63
C THR A 348 -6.76 -2.10 34.18
N TYR A 349 -8.04 -1.79 33.94
CA TYR A 349 -8.57 -1.47 32.62
C TYR A 349 -7.98 -0.14 32.08
N SER A 350 -6.80 -0.20 31.49
CA SER A 350 -6.03 0.99 31.11
C SER A 350 -6.47 1.49 29.75
N ALA A 351 -7.39 2.46 29.75
CA ALA A 351 -8.02 3.03 28.56
C ALA A 351 -8.54 4.45 28.81
N ILE A 352 -8.88 5.17 27.73
CA ILE A 352 -9.65 6.42 27.74
C ILE A 352 -10.73 6.35 26.65
N TYR A 353 -11.96 6.78 26.92
CA TYR A 353 -13.06 6.68 25.96
C TYR A 353 -13.26 7.98 25.14
N PRO A 354 -14.07 7.95 24.05
CA PRO A 354 -14.15 9.05 23.07
C PRO A 354 -14.42 10.45 23.63
N THR A 355 -15.25 10.58 24.67
CA THR A 355 -15.62 11.86 25.26
C THR A 355 -14.43 12.58 25.94
N PRO A 356 -13.75 11.99 26.96
CA PRO A 356 -12.57 12.62 27.55
C PRO A 356 -11.38 12.71 26.58
N LEU A 357 -11.20 11.75 25.66
CA LEU A 357 -10.15 11.87 24.62
C LEU A 357 -10.41 13.09 23.72
N THR A 358 -11.66 13.33 23.31
CA THR A 358 -12.05 14.52 22.53
C THR A 358 -11.84 15.81 23.31
N ALA A 359 -12.26 15.85 24.58
CA ALA A 359 -12.14 17.04 25.42
C ALA A 359 -10.67 17.45 25.64
N TRP A 360 -9.77 16.47 25.72
CA TRP A 360 -8.33 16.69 25.76
C TRP A 360 -7.75 17.09 24.40
N GLY A 361 -8.09 16.38 23.32
CA GLY A 361 -7.62 16.68 21.96
C GLY A 361 -8.00 18.08 21.45
N LYS A 362 -9.16 18.60 21.88
CA LYS A 362 -9.61 19.97 21.59
C LYS A 362 -8.67 21.08 22.09
N LYS A 363 -7.74 20.78 23.02
CA LYS A 363 -6.68 21.71 23.44
C LYS A 363 -5.61 21.94 22.36
N TYR A 364 -5.54 21.07 21.35
CA TYR A 364 -4.45 21.02 20.37
C TYR A 364 -4.93 21.10 18.90
N GLY A 365 -6.19 20.80 18.60
CA GLY A 365 -6.75 20.85 17.25
C GLY A 365 -8.28 20.72 17.20
N ASN A 366 -8.86 20.70 15.99
CA ASN A 366 -10.30 20.53 15.78
C ASN A 366 -10.70 19.05 15.94
N VAL A 367 -10.75 18.59 17.18
CA VAL A 367 -11.05 17.20 17.55
C VAL A 367 -12.53 17.06 17.90
N GLN A 368 -13.21 16.06 17.33
CA GLN A 368 -14.65 15.85 17.53
C GLN A 368 -14.99 14.37 17.76
N ASN A 369 -15.83 14.10 18.75
CA ASN A 369 -16.40 12.77 18.99
C ASN A 369 -17.44 12.49 17.90
N ILE A 370 -17.27 11.42 17.14
CA ILE A 370 -18.19 10.94 16.10
C ILE A 370 -18.65 9.50 16.39
N SER A 371 -18.65 9.12 17.67
CA SER A 371 -19.11 7.78 18.08
C SER A 371 -20.58 7.55 17.72
N GLY A 372 -20.90 6.33 17.32
CA GLY A 372 -22.18 5.95 16.71
C GLY A 372 -22.18 5.99 15.18
N SER A 373 -21.25 6.71 14.54
CA SER A 373 -21.16 6.83 13.08
C SER A 373 -21.05 5.48 12.34
N SER A 374 -21.54 5.46 11.10
CA SER A 374 -21.34 4.36 10.16
C SER A 374 -19.91 4.33 9.63
N MET A 375 -19.49 3.19 9.08
CA MET A 375 -18.21 3.12 8.37
C MET A 375 -18.16 4.06 7.17
N SER A 376 -19.28 4.31 6.48
CA SER A 376 -19.34 5.28 5.39
C SER A 376 -19.05 6.72 5.85
N THR A 377 -19.48 7.13 7.05
CA THR A 377 -19.10 8.42 7.65
C THR A 377 -17.61 8.46 7.96
N LEU A 378 -17.05 7.41 8.57
CA LEU A 378 -15.62 7.30 8.86
C LEU A 378 -14.76 7.42 7.58
N LEU A 379 -15.16 6.73 6.50
CA LEU A 379 -14.47 6.84 5.21
C LEU A 379 -14.64 8.23 4.56
N ASN A 380 -15.76 8.90 4.76
CA ASN A 380 -15.96 10.26 4.26
C ASN A 380 -15.12 11.30 5.02
N GLU A 381 -14.86 11.13 6.32
CA GLU A 381 -13.89 11.97 7.04
C GLU A 381 -12.47 11.78 6.45
N VAL A 382 -12.03 10.53 6.28
CA VAL A 382 -10.74 10.20 5.67
C VAL A 382 -10.62 10.77 4.25
N LYS A 383 -11.65 10.61 3.41
CA LYS A 383 -11.74 11.19 2.05
C LYS A 383 -11.44 12.69 2.05
N ASN A 384 -12.01 13.42 3.02
CA ASN A 384 -11.88 14.87 3.15
C ASN A 384 -10.58 15.32 3.85
N GLY A 385 -9.66 14.40 4.18
CA GLY A 385 -8.38 14.74 4.81
C GLY A 385 -8.45 14.84 6.34
N HIS A 386 -9.39 14.12 6.96
CA HIS A 386 -9.58 14.07 8.41
C HIS A 386 -9.32 12.63 8.91
N PRO A 387 -8.16 12.32 9.52
CA PRO A 387 -7.93 11.01 10.13
C PRO A 387 -8.85 10.77 11.32
N VAL A 388 -9.22 9.50 11.54
CA VAL A 388 -10.15 9.09 12.61
C VAL A 388 -9.47 8.10 13.55
N VAL A 389 -9.40 8.44 14.83
CA VAL A 389 -9.08 7.49 15.90
C VAL A 389 -10.29 6.60 16.14
N ALA A 390 -10.15 5.29 15.97
CA ALA A 390 -11.21 4.31 16.15
C ALA A 390 -10.82 3.25 17.18
N TRP A 391 -11.73 2.91 18.09
CA TRP A 391 -11.49 1.87 19.09
C TRP A 391 -11.84 0.51 18.49
N VAL A 392 -10.82 -0.35 18.46
CA VAL A 392 -10.85 -1.68 17.86
C VAL A 392 -10.34 -2.68 18.90
N THR A 393 -9.96 -3.88 18.49
CA THR A 393 -9.35 -4.88 19.36
C THR A 393 -7.91 -5.13 18.96
N ILE A 394 -7.08 -5.57 19.92
CA ILE A 394 -5.69 -5.97 19.65
C ILE A 394 -5.70 -7.02 18.54
N ASN A 395 -4.90 -6.80 17.49
CA ASN A 395 -4.83 -7.63 16.28
C ASN A 395 -6.18 -7.95 15.63
N PHE A 396 -7.16 -7.03 15.77
CA PHE A 396 -8.54 -7.15 15.25
C PHE A 396 -9.25 -8.46 15.61
N GLN A 397 -8.88 -9.05 16.75
CA GLN A 397 -9.45 -10.30 17.26
C GLN A 397 -10.91 -10.11 17.73
N PRO A 398 -11.74 -11.16 17.74
CA PRO A 398 -13.09 -11.11 18.30
C PRO A 398 -13.13 -10.44 19.69
N ILE A 399 -14.15 -9.63 19.93
CA ILE A 399 -14.26 -8.81 21.15
C ILE A 399 -14.48 -9.69 22.39
N ARG A 400 -13.60 -9.54 23.39
CA ARG A 400 -13.66 -10.27 24.65
C ARG A 400 -14.31 -9.36 25.70
N TRP A 401 -15.62 -9.50 25.89
CA TRP A 401 -16.34 -8.70 26.89
C TRP A 401 -15.97 -9.12 28.31
N GLY A 402 -15.77 -8.14 29.19
CA GLY A 402 -15.61 -8.32 30.63
C GLY A 402 -16.50 -7.36 31.41
N ASN A 403 -16.85 -7.72 32.64
CA ASN A 403 -17.64 -6.89 33.54
C ASN A 403 -16.73 -6.13 34.50
N TRP A 404 -16.78 -4.79 34.47
CA TRP A 404 -16.00 -3.90 35.32
C TRP A 404 -16.92 -3.06 36.20
N ASN A 405 -16.37 -2.41 37.23
CA ASN A 405 -17.15 -1.56 38.15
C ASN A 405 -17.83 -0.35 37.45
N PHE A 406 -17.38 0.03 36.26
CA PHE A 406 -17.98 1.05 35.40
C PHE A 406 -18.89 0.48 34.29
N GLY A 407 -19.12 -0.84 34.25
CA GLY A 407 -19.97 -1.53 33.28
C GLY A 407 -19.22 -2.53 32.39
N ILE A 408 -19.89 -2.99 31.33
CA ILE A 408 -19.33 -3.95 30.36
C ILE A 408 -18.29 -3.26 29.47
N ALA A 409 -17.11 -3.87 29.31
CA ALA A 409 -15.99 -3.33 28.55
C ALA A 409 -15.29 -4.39 27.70
N ALA A 410 -14.50 -3.96 26.70
CA ALA A 410 -13.72 -4.87 25.86
C ALA A 410 -12.36 -5.13 26.51
N ASN A 411 -12.12 -6.32 27.04
CA ASN A 411 -10.87 -6.67 27.73
C ASN A 411 -9.65 -6.67 26.78
N ASN A 412 -9.86 -6.95 25.49
CA ASN A 412 -8.85 -6.79 24.43
C ASN A 412 -8.95 -5.42 23.73
N ASN A 413 -9.16 -4.34 24.50
CA ASN A 413 -9.23 -2.96 24.00
C ASN A 413 -7.98 -2.57 23.19
N HIS A 414 -8.20 -1.83 22.11
CA HIS A 414 -7.16 -1.15 21.35
C HIS A 414 -7.75 0.08 20.65
N ALA A 415 -6.89 0.97 20.17
CA ALA A 415 -7.27 2.08 19.30
C ALA A 415 -6.20 2.34 18.25
N VAL A 416 -6.65 2.66 17.04
CA VAL A 416 -5.81 2.90 15.86
C VAL A 416 -6.25 4.16 15.13
N THR A 417 -5.35 4.75 14.34
CA THR A 417 -5.73 5.83 13.41
C THR A 417 -6.13 5.24 12.06
N LEU A 418 -7.41 5.29 11.72
CA LEU A 418 -7.91 5.06 10.36
C LEU A 418 -7.54 6.26 9.48
N ASP A 419 -6.71 6.03 8.46
CA ASP A 419 -6.18 7.09 7.59
C ASP A 419 -6.18 6.76 6.10
N GLY A 420 -6.76 5.63 5.67
CA GLY A 420 -6.95 5.34 4.26
C GLY A 420 -8.03 4.30 3.95
N TYR A 421 -8.41 4.24 2.69
CA TYR A 421 -9.29 3.22 2.13
C TYR A 421 -9.03 2.96 0.65
N ASN A 422 -9.40 1.76 0.22
CA ASN A 422 -9.44 1.34 -1.17
C ASN A 422 -10.74 0.55 -1.37
N LYS A 423 -11.74 1.15 -2.01
CA LYS A 423 -13.01 0.46 -2.29
C LYS A 423 -12.84 -0.69 -3.26
N GLY A 424 -11.92 -0.57 -4.23
CA GLY A 424 -11.66 -1.58 -5.26
C GLY A 424 -11.14 -2.91 -4.70
N SER A 425 -10.28 -2.87 -3.69
CA SER A 425 -9.82 -4.06 -2.95
C SER A 425 -10.65 -4.36 -1.68
N ASN A 426 -11.67 -3.56 -1.39
CA ASN A 426 -12.44 -3.57 -0.14
C ASN A 426 -11.54 -3.55 1.12
N GLN A 427 -10.59 -2.62 1.16
CA GLN A 427 -9.62 -2.46 2.26
C GLN A 427 -9.69 -1.08 2.92
N VAL A 428 -9.18 -1.02 4.14
CA VAL A 428 -8.81 0.21 4.87
C VAL A 428 -7.32 0.19 5.19
N HIS A 429 -6.74 1.38 5.37
CA HIS A 429 -5.41 1.55 5.91
C HIS A 429 -5.50 2.12 7.33
N VAL A 430 -4.70 1.56 8.23
CA VAL A 430 -4.58 2.01 9.61
C VAL A 430 -3.12 2.31 9.95
N SER A 431 -2.91 3.30 10.79
CA SER A 431 -1.72 3.46 11.60
C SER A 431 -2.01 2.90 12.99
N ASP A 432 -1.54 1.69 13.24
CA ASP A 432 -1.74 0.94 14.48
C ASP A 432 -0.54 1.19 15.43
N PRO A 433 -0.75 1.75 16.63
CA PRO A 433 0.32 2.00 17.60
C PRO A 433 1.05 0.75 18.12
N ILE A 434 0.50 -0.45 17.93
CA ILE A 434 1.13 -1.74 18.28
C ILE A 434 1.76 -2.36 17.03
N SER A 435 0.98 -2.52 15.96
CA SER A 435 1.30 -3.37 14.81
C SER A 435 1.78 -2.61 13.56
N GLY A 436 1.98 -1.29 13.64
CA GLY A 436 2.53 -0.46 12.57
C GLY A 436 1.49 0.05 11.56
N SER A 437 1.93 0.50 10.38
CA SER A 437 1.04 0.97 9.31
C SER A 437 0.79 -0.11 8.27
N TYR A 438 -0.48 -0.47 8.03
CA TYR A 438 -0.83 -1.53 7.08
C TYR A 438 -2.25 -1.40 6.48
N TRP A 439 -2.43 -2.07 5.34
CA TRP A 439 -3.74 -2.29 4.71
C TRP A 439 -4.38 -3.56 5.25
N MET A 440 -5.68 -3.51 5.54
CA MET A 440 -6.47 -4.66 6.01
C MET A 440 -7.87 -4.70 5.37
N ASN A 441 -8.53 -5.86 5.42
CA ASN A 441 -9.89 -6.00 4.91
C ASN A 441 -10.87 -5.07 5.65
N ARG A 442 -11.67 -4.30 4.89
CA ARG A 442 -12.64 -3.34 5.44
C ARG A 442 -13.68 -4.04 6.30
N ALA A 443 -14.21 -5.20 5.91
CA ALA A 443 -15.24 -5.89 6.67
C ALA A 443 -14.71 -6.37 8.03
N THR A 444 -13.44 -6.80 8.11
CA THR A 444 -12.78 -7.12 9.40
C THR A 444 -12.71 -5.89 10.30
N PHE A 445 -12.26 -4.74 9.79
CA PHE A 445 -12.25 -3.48 10.53
C PHE A 445 -13.66 -3.06 10.97
N GLU A 446 -14.61 -3.06 10.03
CA GLU A 446 -15.98 -2.59 10.22
C GLU A 446 -16.75 -3.47 11.22
N ASN A 447 -16.55 -4.79 11.22
CA ASN A 447 -17.16 -5.70 12.21
C ASN A 447 -16.64 -5.41 13.63
N ILE A 448 -15.32 -5.27 13.80
CA ILE A 448 -14.69 -5.00 15.10
C ILE A 448 -15.06 -3.59 15.60
N TYR A 449 -15.05 -2.58 14.72
CA TYR A 449 -15.51 -1.23 15.03
C TYR A 449 -16.99 -1.21 15.43
N ASN A 450 -17.87 -1.88 14.68
CA ASN A 450 -19.33 -1.85 14.90
C ASN A 450 -19.75 -2.44 16.26
N ALA A 451 -18.92 -3.25 16.92
CA ALA A 451 -19.18 -3.77 18.26
C ALA A 451 -19.23 -2.69 19.36
N ARG A 452 -18.67 -1.50 19.13
CA ARG A 452 -18.75 -0.34 20.04
C ARG A 452 -19.07 0.99 19.36
N LYS A 453 -18.74 1.14 18.07
CA LYS A 453 -18.87 2.37 17.27
C LYS A 453 -18.19 3.59 17.91
N TYR A 454 -17.08 3.39 18.61
CA TYR A 454 -16.33 4.46 19.26
C TYR A 454 -15.32 5.09 18.28
N ALA A 455 -15.45 6.38 18.02
CA ALA A 455 -14.62 7.11 17.04
C ALA A 455 -14.46 8.60 17.39
N VAL A 456 -13.27 9.14 17.10
CA VAL A 456 -12.91 10.55 17.27
C VAL A 456 -12.15 11.03 16.02
N VAL A 457 -12.66 12.06 15.35
CA VAL A 457 -12.04 12.64 14.14
C VAL A 457 -11.20 13.87 14.49
N VAL A 458 -10.10 14.08 13.76
CA VAL A 458 -9.32 15.32 13.78
C VAL A 458 -9.44 16.00 12.42
N ARG A 459 -10.06 17.18 12.38
CA ARG A 459 -10.31 17.95 11.15
C ARG A 459 -9.30 19.06 10.91
#